data_AF-A0A2H3JXR0-F1
#
_entry.id   AF-A0A2H3JXR0-F1
#
_cell.length_a   1.000
_cell.length_b   1.000
_cell.length_c   1.000
_cell.angle_alpha   90.00
_cell.angle_beta   90.00
_cell.angle_gamma   90.00
#
_symmetry.space_group_name_H-M   'P 1'
#
loop_
_entity.id
_entity.type
_entity.pdbx_description
1 polymer ?
#
loop_
_entity_poly.entity_id
_entity_poly.type
_entity_poly.pdbx_seq_one_letter_code
_entity_poly.pdbx_strand_id
1 'polypeptide(L)'
;LRKVAQMANERRRTFWEPSPIPRTSVDIANPSKWVIGDLTRLKQVMRTIEAEIALWERQKAEHISAVIELESHLLKATAKKEEIVSFSRASQDPEFAKMLMARTLGPEHLETQIQLRRDIKARCSKSHVCMVVY
;
A
#
# COMPACT_ATOMS: atom_id res chain seq x y z
N LEU A 1 -54.13 16.34 44.08
CA LEU A 1 -52.76 16.78 44.43
C LEU A 1 -51.89 15.66 45.04
N ARG A 2 -52.32 14.98 46.11
CA ARG A 2 -51.53 13.91 46.79
C ARG A 2 -51.12 12.74 45.88
N LYS A 3 -52.03 12.22 45.04
CA LYS A 3 -51.75 11.15 44.08
C LYS A 3 -50.72 11.55 43.02
N VAL A 4 -50.83 12.77 42.49
CA VAL A 4 -49.88 13.32 41.50
C VAL A 4 -48.49 13.47 42.11
N ALA A 5 -48.40 13.92 43.37
CA ALA A 5 -47.15 14.01 44.10
C ALA A 5 -46.50 12.64 44.36
N GLN A 6 -47.29 11.61 44.67
CA GLN A 6 -46.80 10.24 44.84
C GLN A 6 -46.24 9.68 43.52
N MET A 7 -47.00 9.81 42.43
CA MET A 7 -46.55 9.38 41.09
C MET A 7 -45.29 10.10 40.63
N ALA A 8 -45.17 11.40 40.93
CA ALA A 8 -43.96 12.16 40.61
C ALA A 8 -42.74 11.66 41.40
N ASN A 9 -42.93 11.25 42.66
CA ASN A 9 -41.85 10.73 43.50
C ASN A 9 -41.41 9.31 43.09
N GLU A 10 -42.36 8.47 42.68
CA GLU A 10 -42.08 7.13 42.12
C GLU A 10 -41.30 7.25 40.81
N ARG A 11 -41.76 8.10 39.89
CA ARG A 11 -41.05 8.36 38.63
C ARG A 11 -39.64 8.89 38.88
N ARG A 12 -39.47 9.79 39.85
CA ARG A 12 -38.16 10.29 40.24
C ARG A 12 -37.24 9.12 40.63
N ARG A 13 -37.67 8.24 41.54
CA ARG A 13 -36.87 7.09 41.97
C ARG A 13 -36.43 6.21 40.80
N THR A 14 -37.34 5.88 39.89
CA THR A 14 -37.02 5.05 38.73
C THR A 14 -35.99 5.66 37.78
N PHE A 15 -35.87 6.99 37.72
CA PHE A 15 -34.84 7.65 36.91
C PHE A 15 -33.47 7.74 37.59
N TRP A 16 -33.43 7.72 38.92
CA TRP A 16 -32.18 7.82 39.69
C TRP A 16 -31.57 6.45 40.03
N GLU A 17 -32.37 5.40 40.01
CA GLU A 17 -31.86 4.03 40.14
C GLU A 17 -31.15 3.60 38.85
N PRO A 18 -29.88 3.18 38.91
CA PRO A 18 -29.16 2.68 37.74
C PRO A 18 -29.87 1.47 37.14
N SER A 19 -29.83 1.34 35.81
CA SER A 19 -30.44 0.20 35.15
C SER A 19 -29.70 -1.09 35.55
N PRO A 20 -30.40 -2.20 35.83
CA PRO A 20 -29.76 -3.48 36.12
C PRO A 20 -29.07 -4.08 34.88
N ILE A 21 -29.40 -3.60 33.67
CA ILE A 21 -28.86 -4.11 32.42
C ILE A 21 -27.53 -3.40 32.11
N PRO A 22 -26.44 -4.14 31.84
CA PRO A 22 -25.19 -3.53 31.39
C PRO A 22 -25.39 -2.89 30.02
N ARG A 23 -25.10 -1.59 29.92
CA ARG A 23 -25.17 -0.81 28.67
C ARG A 23 -23.82 -0.81 27.98
N THR A 24 -23.81 -0.92 26.65
CA THR A 24 -22.58 -0.90 25.84
C THR A 24 -22.57 0.28 24.86
N SER A 25 -21.48 0.43 24.10
CA SER A 25 -21.33 1.47 23.06
C SER A 25 -22.45 1.44 22.02
N VAL A 26 -23.01 0.26 21.74
CA VAL A 26 -24.13 0.06 20.80
C VAL A 26 -25.42 0.74 21.29
N ASP A 27 -25.59 0.90 22.61
CA ASP A 27 -26.80 1.48 23.19
C ASP A 27 -26.80 3.01 23.20
N ILE A 28 -25.68 3.67 22.88
CA ILE A 28 -25.58 5.14 22.89
C ILE A 28 -26.54 5.78 21.90
N ALA A 29 -26.76 5.14 20.74
CA ALA A 29 -27.66 5.67 19.72
C ALA A 29 -29.13 5.73 20.16
N ASN A 30 -29.51 5.08 21.27
CA ASN A 30 -30.89 5.05 21.75
C ASN A 30 -31.04 5.74 23.13
N PRO A 31 -31.46 7.01 23.17
CA PRO A 31 -31.64 7.78 24.41
C PRO A 31 -32.63 7.16 25.39
N SER A 32 -33.64 6.41 24.90
CA SER A 32 -34.67 5.80 25.76
C SER A 32 -34.14 4.69 26.68
N LYS A 33 -32.93 4.19 26.40
CA LYS A 33 -32.27 3.15 27.21
C LYS A 33 -31.52 3.72 28.42
N TRP A 34 -31.32 5.04 28.47
CA TRP A 34 -30.48 5.68 29.49
C TRP A 34 -31.34 6.37 30.55
N VAL A 35 -31.00 6.12 31.81
CA VAL A 35 -31.56 6.84 32.96
C VAL A 35 -30.48 7.67 33.64
N ILE A 36 -30.86 8.61 34.49
CA ILE A 36 -29.93 9.52 35.17
C ILE A 36 -28.95 8.74 36.06
N GLY A 37 -29.41 7.64 36.67
CA GLY A 37 -28.57 6.73 37.44
C GLY A 37 -27.42 6.07 36.64
N ASP A 38 -27.50 6.02 35.31
CA ASP A 38 -26.48 5.42 34.45
C ASP A 38 -25.37 6.40 34.02
N LEU A 39 -25.37 7.65 34.50
CA LEU A 39 -24.45 8.70 34.06
C LEU A 39 -22.96 8.30 34.15
N THR A 40 -22.57 7.63 35.24
CA THR A 40 -21.18 7.15 35.42
C THR A 40 -20.80 6.12 34.37
N ARG A 41 -21.72 5.22 34.01
CA ARG A 41 -21.51 4.21 32.96
C ARG A 41 -21.44 4.87 31.59
N LEU A 42 -22.35 5.80 31.32
CA LEU A 42 -22.34 6.57 30.07
C LEU A 42 -20.98 7.27 29.88
N LYS A 43 -20.45 7.90 30.94
CA LYS A 43 -19.12 8.51 30.90
C LYS A 43 -18.01 7.51 30.55
N GLN A 44 -18.07 6.29 31.06
CA GLN A 44 -17.09 5.25 30.74
C GLN A 44 -17.18 4.84 29.27
N VAL A 45 -18.39 4.58 28.77
CA VAL A 45 -18.61 4.18 27.38
C VAL A 45 -18.17 5.31 26.42
N MET A 46 -18.45 6.57 26.74
CA MET A 46 -18.01 7.72 25.94
C MET A 46 -16.48 7.82 25.86
N ARG A 47 -15.76 7.55 26.96
CA ARG A 47 -14.29 7.50 26.95
C ARG A 47 -13.74 6.37 26.07
N THR A 48 -14.40 5.21 26.07
CA THR A 48 -14.01 4.10 25.19
C THR A 48 -14.18 4.49 23.73
N ILE A 49 -15.32 5.09 23.36
CA ILE A 49 -15.57 5.56 21.99
C ILE A 49 -14.59 6.65 21.58
N GLU A 50 -14.30 7.60 22.47
CA GLU A 50 -13.30 8.65 22.21
C GLU A 50 -11.92 8.05 21.90
N ALA A 51 -11.50 7.02 22.66
CA ALA A 51 -10.27 6.29 22.40
C ALA A 51 -10.30 5.51 21.07
N GLU A 52 -11.43 4.88 20.73
CA GLU A 52 -11.62 4.18 19.46
C GLU A 52 -11.59 5.14 18.26
N ILE A 53 -12.24 6.29 18.36
CA ILE A 53 -12.20 7.34 17.32
C ILE A 53 -10.76 7.82 17.11
N ALA A 54 -10.04 8.12 18.19
CA ALA A 54 -8.65 8.55 18.09
C ALA A 54 -7.74 7.48 17.47
N LEU A 55 -8.00 6.20 17.74
CA LEU A 55 -7.30 5.09 17.09
C LEU A 55 -7.61 5.05 15.59
N TRP A 56 -8.88 5.17 15.21
CA TRP A 56 -9.30 5.12 13.80
C TRP A 56 -8.78 6.31 13.00
N GLU A 57 -8.69 7.49 13.59
CA GLU A 57 -8.09 8.67 12.96
C GLU A 57 -6.60 8.45 12.65
N ARG A 58 -5.85 7.84 13.57
CA ARG A 58 -4.45 7.48 13.36
C ARG A 58 -4.29 6.43 12.25
N GLN A 59 -5.07 5.34 12.32
CA GLN A 59 -5.03 4.29 11.31
C GLN A 59 -5.41 4.82 9.92
N LYS A 60 -6.40 5.71 9.84
CA LYS A 60 -6.76 6.39 8.60
C LYS A 60 -5.59 7.17 8.02
N ALA A 61 -4.87 7.94 8.84
CA ALA A 61 -3.71 8.70 8.38
C ALA A 61 -2.58 7.78 7.88
N GLU A 62 -2.31 6.69 8.59
CA GLU A 62 -1.32 5.67 8.18
C GLU A 62 -1.68 5.02 6.85
N HIS A 63 -2.94 4.63 6.67
CA HIS A 63 -3.42 4.04 5.41
C HIS A 63 -3.35 5.02 4.25
N ILE A 64 -3.70 6.30 4.47
CA ILE A 64 -3.56 7.33 3.43
C ILE A 64 -2.10 7.47 3.02
N SER A 65 -1.17 7.54 3.98
CA SER A 65 0.27 7.62 3.68
C SER A 65 0.76 6.40 2.89
N ALA A 66 0.36 5.18 3.30
CA ALA A 66 0.72 3.96 2.60
C ALA A 66 0.18 3.91 1.17
N VAL A 67 -1.04 4.38 0.93
CA VAL A 67 -1.61 4.48 -0.42
C VAL A 67 -0.79 5.44 -1.30
N ILE A 68 -0.44 6.62 -0.78
CA ILE A 68 0.38 7.60 -1.51
C ILE A 68 1.75 7.02 -1.87
N GLU A 69 2.39 6.28 -0.94
CA GLU A 69 3.66 5.61 -1.21
C GLU A 69 3.53 4.52 -2.28
N LEU A 70 2.47 3.73 -2.22
CA LEU A 70 2.17 2.70 -3.23
C LEU A 70 1.94 3.31 -4.60
N GLU A 71 1.20 4.42 -4.70
CA GLU A 71 1.00 5.16 -5.95
C GLU A 71 2.32 5.69 -6.52
N SER A 72 3.21 6.22 -5.67
CA SER A 72 4.55 6.64 -6.08
C SER A 72 5.38 5.47 -6.62
N HIS A 73 5.34 4.31 -5.95
CA HIS A 73 6.05 3.12 -6.40
C HIS A 73 5.47 2.58 -7.72
N LEU A 74 4.15 2.61 -7.87
CA LEU A 74 3.49 2.20 -9.11
C LEU A 74 3.95 3.09 -10.27
N LEU A 75 3.96 4.42 -10.09
CA LEU A 75 4.42 5.37 -11.11
C LEU A 75 5.89 5.13 -11.51
N LYS A 76 6.76 4.87 -10.54
CA LYS A 76 8.17 4.54 -10.81
C LYS A 76 8.30 3.22 -11.56
N ALA A 77 7.50 2.22 -11.20
CA ALA A 77 7.51 0.92 -11.85
C ALA A 77 6.99 0.99 -13.30
N THR A 78 5.94 1.77 -13.56
CA THR A 78 5.42 1.99 -14.92
C THR A 78 6.44 2.72 -15.79
N ALA A 79 7.08 3.76 -15.27
CA ALA A 79 8.14 4.48 -15.98
C ALA A 79 9.32 3.56 -16.33
N LYS A 80 9.79 2.74 -15.38
CA LYS A 80 10.85 1.74 -15.64
C LYS A 80 10.42 0.71 -16.67
N LYS A 81 9.16 0.26 -16.64
CA LYS A 81 8.64 -0.68 -17.63
C LYS A 81 8.67 -0.06 -19.03
N GLU A 82 8.25 1.19 -19.18
CA GLU A 82 8.29 1.92 -20.45
C GLU A 82 9.72 2.13 -20.95
N GLU A 83 10.64 2.46 -20.04
CA GLU A 83 12.07 2.57 -20.35
C GLU A 83 12.64 1.24 -20.85
N ILE A 84 12.34 0.11 -20.20
CA ILE A 84 12.77 -1.22 -20.64
C ILE A 84 12.22 -1.56 -22.03
N VAL A 85 10.93 -1.27 -22.28
CA VAL A 85 10.33 -1.51 -23.60
C VAL A 85 10.99 -0.63 -24.66
N SER A 86 11.23 0.64 -24.36
CA SER A 86 11.89 1.58 -25.27
C SER A 86 13.33 1.17 -25.56
N PHE A 87 14.08 0.77 -24.52
CA PHE A 87 15.42 0.23 -24.64
C PHE A 87 15.44 -1.06 -25.46
N SER A 88 14.49 -1.98 -25.23
CA SER A 88 14.38 -3.22 -26.01
C SER A 88 14.06 -2.98 -27.48
N ARG A 89 13.31 -1.92 -27.81
CA ARG A 89 13.07 -1.53 -29.20
C ARG A 89 14.32 -0.91 -29.82
N ALA A 90 14.97 0.00 -29.10
CA ALA A 90 16.21 0.63 -29.56
C ALA A 90 17.35 -0.39 -29.72
N SER A 91 17.47 -1.39 -28.84
CA SER A 91 18.53 -2.41 -28.92
C SER A 91 18.40 -3.34 -30.13
N GLN A 92 17.24 -3.39 -30.78
CA GLN A 92 17.04 -4.09 -32.05
C GLN A 92 17.52 -3.27 -33.26
N ASP A 93 17.74 -1.97 -33.11
CA ASP A 93 18.35 -1.14 -34.16
C ASP A 93 19.84 -1.48 -34.28
N PRO A 94 20.32 -1.90 -35.47
CA PRO A 94 21.71 -2.29 -35.68
C PRO A 94 22.73 -1.16 -35.43
N GLU A 95 22.38 0.12 -35.62
CA GLU A 95 23.29 1.23 -35.30
C GLU A 95 23.38 1.45 -33.80
N PHE A 96 22.24 1.44 -33.11
CA PHE A 96 22.18 1.57 -31.66
C PHE A 96 22.83 0.36 -30.96
N ALA A 97 22.64 -0.85 -31.47
CA ALA A 97 23.29 -2.06 -30.97
C ALA A 97 24.81 -1.99 -31.10
N LYS A 98 25.34 -1.52 -32.25
CA LYS A 98 26.80 -1.29 -32.42
C LYS A 98 27.33 -0.26 -31.44
N MET A 99 26.60 0.85 -31.24
CA MET A 99 26.95 1.88 -30.27
C MET A 99 26.95 1.35 -28.83
N LEU A 100 25.94 0.55 -28.46
CA LEU A 100 25.86 -0.14 -27.17
C LEU A 100 27.04 -1.10 -26.98
N MET A 101 27.35 -1.94 -27.97
CA MET A 101 28.50 -2.85 -27.90
C MET A 101 29.81 -2.09 -27.72
N ALA A 102 30.02 -0.97 -28.43
CA ALA A 102 31.21 -0.13 -28.30
C ALA A 102 31.31 0.65 -26.97
N ARG A 103 30.18 0.82 -26.26
CA ARG A 103 30.14 1.46 -24.93
C ARG A 103 30.28 0.44 -23.79
N THR A 104 29.75 -0.76 -23.99
CA THR A 104 29.75 -1.85 -22.99
C THR A 104 31.07 -2.61 -23.01
N LEU A 105 31.64 -2.79 -24.21
CA LEU A 105 33.01 -3.24 -24.41
C LEU A 105 33.86 -1.99 -24.63
N GLY A 106 34.90 -1.77 -23.82
CA GLY A 106 35.86 -0.71 -24.09
C GLY A 106 36.43 -0.81 -25.51
N PRO A 107 36.90 0.29 -26.12
CA PRO A 107 37.36 0.31 -27.52
C PRO A 107 38.41 -0.78 -27.83
N GLU A 108 39.31 -1.06 -26.89
CA GLU A 108 40.28 -2.17 -26.99
C GLU A 108 39.63 -3.55 -27.12
N HIS A 109 38.58 -3.82 -26.36
CA HIS A 109 37.92 -5.13 -26.36
C HIS A 109 37.09 -5.35 -27.64
N LEU A 110 36.58 -4.28 -28.24
CA LEU A 110 35.90 -4.34 -29.53
C LEU A 110 36.87 -4.70 -30.67
N GLU A 111 38.04 -4.07 -30.68
CA GLU A 111 39.09 -4.32 -31.67
C GLU A 111 39.66 -5.73 -31.53
N THR A 112 39.86 -6.18 -30.29
CA THR A 112 40.26 -7.57 -29.97
C THR A 112 39.21 -8.59 -30.44
N GLN A 113 37.91 -8.32 -30.23
CA GLN A 113 36.84 -9.21 -30.71
C GLN A 113 36.78 -9.28 -32.24
N ILE A 114 36.97 -8.15 -32.93
CA ILE A 114 37.01 -8.10 -34.39
C ILE A 114 38.21 -8.91 -34.91
N GLN A 115 39.37 -8.76 -34.28
CA GLN A 115 40.58 -9.50 -34.64
C GLN A 115 40.39 -11.01 -34.42
N LEU A 116 39.85 -11.43 -33.27
CA LEU A 116 39.54 -12.83 -32.98
C LEU A 116 38.53 -13.43 -33.97
N ARG A 117 37.48 -12.69 -34.35
CA ARG A 117 36.50 -13.15 -35.36
C ARG A 117 37.15 -13.32 -36.74
N ARG A 118 38.04 -12.41 -37.14
CA ARG A 118 38.80 -12.52 -38.39
C ARG A 118 39.73 -13.72 -38.37
N ASP A 119 40.46 -13.91 -37.28
CA ASP A 119 41.40 -15.03 -37.13
C ASP A 119 40.67 -16.37 -37.14
N ILE A 120 39.54 -16.49 -36.44
CA ILE A 120 38.68 -17.69 -36.48
C ILE A 120 38.18 -17.95 -37.90
N LYS A 121 37.69 -16.91 -38.61
CA LYS A 121 37.20 -17.05 -40.00
C LYS A 121 38.32 -17.44 -40.96
N ALA A 122 39.51 -16.87 -40.82
CA ALA A 122 40.69 -17.21 -41.61
C ALA A 122 41.22 -18.62 -41.31
N ARG A 123 41.03 -19.11 -40.07
CA ARG A 123 41.35 -20.49 -39.69
C ARG A 123 40.32 -21.47 -40.24
N CYS A 124 39.03 -21.13 -40.17
CA CYS A 124 37.93 -21.92 -40.73
C CYS A 124 37.91 -21.93 -42.26
N SER A 125 38.42 -20.91 -42.95
CA SER A 125 38.56 -20.94 -44.42
C SER A 125 39.73 -21.80 -44.89
N LYS A 126 40.75 -22.00 -44.04
CA LYS A 126 41.92 -22.83 -44.33
C LYS A 126 41.76 -24.29 -43.91
N SER A 127 40.85 -24.59 -42.98
CA SER A 127 40.52 -25.96 -42.55
C SER A 127 39.10 -26.29 -43.00
N HIS A 128 38.90 -27.35 -43.77
CA HIS A 128 37.62 -27.81 -44.34
C HIS A 128 36.55 -28.24 -43.31
N VAL A 129 36.70 -27.87 -42.04
CA VAL A 129 35.87 -28.32 -40.92
C VAL A 129 35.45 -27.10 -40.12
N CYS A 130 34.32 -26.51 -40.51
CA CYS A 130 33.43 -25.73 -39.64
C CYS A 130 32.20 -25.35 -40.46
N MET A 131 31.44 -26.38 -40.85
CA MET A 131 30.02 -26.23 -41.13
C MET A 131 29.30 -26.76 -39.89
N VAL A 132 28.22 -26.10 -39.47
CA VAL A 132 27.46 -26.31 -38.23
C VAL A 132 28.05 -25.60 -37.00
N VAL A 133 27.73 -24.31 -36.84
CA VAL A 133 26.84 -23.82 -35.76
C VAL A 133 26.36 -22.43 -36.19
N TYR A 134 25.13 -22.36 -36.70
CA TYR A 134 24.29 -21.15 -36.66
C TYR A 134 23.08 -21.49 -35.80
#